data_AF-A0A2J6XKU8-F1
#
_entry.id   AF-A0A2J6XKU8-F1
#
_cell.length_a   1.000
_cell.length_b   1.000
_cell.length_c   1.000
_cell.angle_alpha   90.00
_cell.angle_beta   90.00
_cell.angle_gamma   90.00
#
_symmetry.space_group_name_H-M   'P 1'
#
loop_
_entity.id
_entity.type
_entity.pdbx_description
1 polymer ?
#
loop_
_entity_poly.entity_id
_entity_poly.type
_entity_poly.pdbx_seq_one_letter_code
_entity_poly.pdbx_strand_id
1 'polypeptide(L)'
;MSSVDEFKKIDNIMFPLGQISDEKGEELVSHIVNLLSMAGTQSSSIKLQFSTYASMLFDELITRINLRLYAQKGLSVIGYPLADVVDLIDCLGERAITSLLVNAVKIFNNEEAEFDNDVIDIYSDCLGWLKKPSELDKETLAASIFVSFTGALNKWLNSLS
;
A
#
# COMPACT_ATOMS: atom_id res chain seq x y z
N MET A 1 32.21 23.45 23.11
CA MET A 1 32.28 23.33 21.64
C MET A 1 32.44 21.86 21.33
N SER A 2 31.56 21.14 20.64
CA SER A 2 30.24 21.40 20.07
C SER A 2 29.60 20.00 19.94
N SER A 3 28.64 19.67 20.81
CA SER A 3 27.80 18.46 20.69
C SER A 3 26.75 18.57 19.59
N VAL A 4 26.83 19.62 18.76
CA VAL A 4 25.93 19.90 17.64
C VAL A 4 26.48 19.34 16.33
N ASP A 5 27.79 19.07 16.25
CA ASP A 5 28.43 18.58 15.03
C ASP A 5 28.35 17.05 14.86
N GLU A 6 28.05 16.29 15.92
CA GLU A 6 27.82 14.83 15.82
C GLU A 6 26.41 14.48 15.33
N PHE A 7 25.41 15.32 15.59
CA PHE A 7 24.04 15.06 15.10
C PHE A 7 23.89 15.29 13.59
N LYS A 8 24.68 16.20 13.00
CA LYS A 8 24.66 16.44 11.55
C LYS A 8 25.27 15.32 10.70
N LYS A 9 25.96 14.35 11.32
CA LYS A 9 26.51 13.19 10.59
C LYS A 9 25.55 12.01 10.51
N ILE A 10 24.47 11.99 11.30
CA ILE A 10 23.51 10.90 11.28
C ILE A 10 22.53 11.03 10.10
N ASP A 11 22.26 12.27 9.65
CA ASP A 11 21.43 12.53 8.46
C ASP A 11 22.06 12.04 7.14
N ASN A 12 23.35 11.69 7.15
CA ASN A 12 24.08 11.17 5.99
C ASN A 12 24.26 9.64 5.99
N ILE A 13 23.67 8.93 6.95
CA ILE A 13 23.44 7.49 6.80
C ILE A 13 22.10 7.35 6.07
N MET A 14 22.14 7.69 4.78
CA MET A 14 21.17 7.23 3.81
C MET A 14 21.29 5.70 3.81
N PHE A 15 20.58 5.06 4.75
CA PHE A 15 20.30 3.63 4.68
C PHE A 15 19.82 3.36 3.26
N PRO A 16 20.23 2.23 2.63
CA PRO A 16 19.71 1.92 1.32
C PRO A 16 18.19 2.00 1.44
N LEU A 17 17.60 2.98 0.74
CA LEU A 17 16.17 3.04 0.50
C LEU A 17 15.79 1.62 0.11
N GLY A 18 14.77 1.05 0.74
CA GLY A 18 14.47 -0.35 0.58
C GLY A 18 14.20 -0.65 -0.90
N GLN A 19 15.24 -1.12 -1.60
CA GLN A 19 15.21 -1.37 -3.02
C GLN A 19 14.73 -2.80 -3.19
N ILE A 20 13.42 -2.93 -3.36
CA ILE A 20 12.87 -4.12 -3.96
C ILE A 20 13.05 -3.98 -5.47
N SER A 21 13.58 -4.99 -6.14
CA SER A 21 13.62 -4.98 -7.61
C SER A 21 12.20 -4.98 -8.17
N ASP A 22 12.00 -4.33 -9.31
CA ASP A 22 10.69 -4.09 -9.94
C ASP A 22 9.94 -5.41 -10.11
N GLU A 23 10.60 -6.42 -10.69
CA GLU A 23 10.05 -7.76 -10.90
C GLU A 23 9.55 -8.40 -9.61
N LYS A 24 10.26 -8.18 -8.49
CA LYS A 24 9.92 -8.76 -7.20
C LYS A 24 8.78 -7.99 -6.52
N GLY A 25 8.72 -6.67 -6.70
CA GLY A 25 7.59 -5.85 -6.23
C GLY A 25 6.32 -6.18 -6.98
N GLU A 26 6.40 -6.28 -8.32
CA GLU A 26 5.29 -6.65 -9.19
C GLU A 26 4.78 -8.07 -8.90
N GLU A 27 5.68 -9.04 -8.70
CA GLU A 27 5.33 -10.41 -8.33
C GLU A 27 4.62 -10.48 -6.97
N LEU A 28 5.17 -9.81 -5.94
CA LEU A 28 4.55 -9.79 -4.61
C LEU A 28 3.17 -9.14 -4.65
N VAL A 29 3.02 -7.98 -5.29
CA VAL A 29 1.73 -7.30 -5.43
C VAL A 29 0.72 -8.21 -6.13
N SER A 30 1.12 -8.84 -7.24
CA SER A 30 0.25 -9.74 -7.99
C SER A 30 -0.21 -10.93 -7.14
N HIS A 31 0.69 -11.54 -6.36
CA HIS A 31 0.33 -12.62 -5.45
C HIS A 31 -0.60 -12.18 -4.33
N ILE A 32 -0.38 -11.00 -3.74
CA ILE A 32 -1.25 -10.45 -2.69
C ILE A 32 -2.67 -10.24 -3.24
N VAL A 33 -2.81 -9.57 -4.38
CA VAL A 33 -4.12 -9.29 -4.99
C VAL A 33 -4.84 -10.58 -5.39
N ASN A 34 -4.13 -11.54 -6.00
CA ASN A 34 -4.71 -12.82 -6.37
C ASN A 34 -5.21 -13.61 -5.15
N LEU A 35 -4.44 -13.66 -4.07
CA LEU A 35 -4.85 -14.33 -2.83
C LEU A 35 -6.08 -13.69 -2.21
N LEU A 36 -6.18 -12.36 -2.20
CA LEU A 36 -7.33 -11.64 -1.67
C LEU A 36 -8.58 -11.81 -2.54
N SER A 37 -8.43 -11.77 -3.88
CA SER A 37 -9.52 -12.08 -4.81
C SER A 37 -10.05 -13.50 -4.57
N MET A 38 -9.15 -14.50 -4.52
CA MET A 38 -9.55 -15.87 -4.21
C MET A 38 -10.20 -15.97 -2.82
N ALA A 39 -9.73 -15.23 -1.81
CA ALA A 39 -10.34 -15.27 -0.49
C ALA A 39 -11.82 -14.84 -0.52
N GLY A 40 -12.19 -13.88 -1.37
CA GLY A 40 -13.56 -13.37 -1.50
C GLY A 40 -14.58 -14.44 -1.88
N THR A 41 -14.20 -15.40 -2.71
CA THR A 41 -15.14 -16.38 -3.32
C THR A 41 -15.14 -17.76 -2.68
N GLN A 42 -14.37 -17.97 -1.61
CA GLN A 42 -14.10 -19.31 -1.06
C GLN A 42 -14.83 -19.60 0.26
N SER A 43 -14.78 -20.87 0.68
CA SER A 43 -15.31 -21.32 1.97
C SER A 43 -14.58 -20.65 3.15
N SER A 44 -15.22 -20.60 4.32
CA SER A 44 -14.73 -19.82 5.47
C SER A 44 -13.31 -20.19 5.92
N SER A 45 -12.93 -21.47 5.90
CA SER A 45 -11.58 -21.90 6.31
C SER A 45 -10.50 -21.50 5.30
N ILE A 46 -10.79 -21.61 4.00
CA ILE A 46 -9.87 -21.23 2.92
C ILE A 46 -9.74 -19.71 2.84
N LYS A 47 -10.85 -18.98 3.02
CA LYS A 47 -10.90 -17.52 3.11
C LYS A 47 -9.92 -16.99 4.16
N LEU A 48 -9.94 -17.56 5.37
CA LEU A 48 -9.01 -17.17 6.44
C LEU A 48 -7.55 -17.47 6.07
N GLN A 49 -7.27 -18.64 5.50
CA GLN A 49 -5.91 -19.02 5.11
C GLN A 49 -5.33 -18.09 4.04
N PHE A 50 -6.08 -17.84 2.96
CA PHE A 50 -5.63 -16.94 1.89
C PHE A 50 -5.48 -15.50 2.36
N SER A 51 -6.40 -15.00 3.19
CA SER A 51 -6.32 -13.64 3.75
C SER A 51 -5.12 -13.49 4.68
N THR A 52 -4.85 -14.49 5.51
CA THR A 52 -3.67 -14.50 6.39
C THR A 52 -2.38 -14.52 5.58
N TYR A 53 -2.30 -15.36 4.53
CA TYR A 53 -1.11 -15.44 3.70
C TYR A 53 -0.88 -14.15 2.89
N ALA A 54 -1.94 -13.56 2.34
CA ALA A 54 -1.88 -12.25 1.69
C ALA A 54 -1.37 -11.16 2.65
N SER A 55 -1.84 -11.17 3.91
CA SER A 55 -1.37 -10.23 4.93
C SER A 55 0.13 -10.37 5.21
N MET A 56 0.64 -11.61 5.30
CA MET A 56 2.07 -11.84 5.50
C MET A 56 2.92 -11.33 4.32
N LEU A 57 2.47 -11.57 3.08
CA LEU A 57 3.14 -11.07 1.89
C LEU A 57 3.07 -9.54 1.80
N PHE A 58 1.95 -8.96 2.19
CA PHE A 58 1.78 -7.51 2.24
C PHE A 58 2.67 -6.86 3.32
N ASP A 59 2.80 -7.48 4.50
CA ASP A 59 3.74 -7.06 5.54
C ASP A 59 5.20 -7.09 5.05
N GLU A 60 5.57 -8.14 4.30
CA GLU A 60 6.87 -8.21 3.64
C GLU A 60 7.06 -7.06 2.64
N LEU A 61 6.06 -6.77 1.80
CA LEU A 61 6.10 -5.69 0.83
C LEU A 61 6.26 -4.32 1.49
N ILE A 62 5.43 -3.97 2.48
CA ILE A 62 5.49 -2.67 3.16
C ILE A 62 6.79 -2.48 3.94
N THR A 63 7.39 -3.59 4.43
CA THR A 63 8.72 -3.59 5.06
C THR A 63 9.80 -3.30 4.02
N ARG A 64 9.73 -3.96 2.85
CA ARG A 64 10.70 -3.79 1.76
C ARG A 64 10.68 -2.38 1.18
N ILE A 65 9.52 -1.75 1.00
CA ILE A 65 9.43 -0.35 0.54
C ILE A 65 9.69 0.67 1.67
N ASN A 66 9.96 0.19 2.89
CA ASN A 66 10.19 0.99 4.10
C ASN A 66 9.06 2.03 4.35
N LEU A 67 7.81 1.58 4.24
CA LEU A 67 6.61 2.43 4.35
C LEU A 67 6.59 3.27 5.63
N ARG A 68 7.24 2.78 6.70
CA ARG A 68 7.38 3.49 7.99
C ARG A 68 7.87 4.92 7.85
N LEU A 69 8.79 5.20 6.91
CA LEU A 69 9.32 6.55 6.69
C LEU A 69 8.26 7.53 6.16
N TYR A 70 7.25 7.01 5.47
CA TYR A 70 6.22 7.79 4.79
C TYR A 70 4.83 7.66 5.44
N ALA A 71 4.67 6.78 6.42
CA ALA A 71 3.39 6.46 7.05
C ALA A 71 2.66 7.71 7.58
N GLN A 72 3.39 8.68 8.14
CA GLN A 72 2.81 9.94 8.61
C GLN A 72 2.23 10.80 7.46
N LYS A 73 2.85 10.78 6.28
CA LYS A 73 2.30 11.45 5.09
C LYS A 73 0.97 10.81 4.70
N GLY A 74 0.93 9.47 4.61
CA GLY A 74 -0.29 8.72 4.29
C GLY A 74 -1.41 8.94 5.31
N LEU A 75 -1.10 8.88 6.61
CA LEU A 75 -2.07 9.12 7.69
C LEU A 75 -2.66 10.54 7.68
N SER A 76 -1.98 11.52 7.09
CA SER A 76 -2.50 12.88 6.94
C SER A 76 -3.52 13.05 5.81
N VAL A 77 -3.75 11.99 5.03
CA VAL A 77 -4.63 11.95 3.86
C VAL A 77 -5.80 11.01 4.11
N ILE A 78 -5.55 9.85 4.71
CA ILE A 78 -6.54 8.78 4.77
C ILE A 78 -7.53 8.97 5.91
N GLY A 79 -8.78 8.56 5.69
CA GLY A 79 -9.82 8.45 6.71
C GLY A 79 -10.01 7.00 7.20
N TYR A 80 -11.18 6.70 7.75
CA TYR A 80 -11.56 5.33 8.06
C TYR A 80 -12.06 4.63 6.77
N PRO A 81 -11.55 3.44 6.41
CA PRO A 81 -11.88 2.79 5.15
C PRO A 81 -13.36 2.39 5.10
N LEU A 82 -14.07 2.86 4.06
CA LEU A 82 -15.50 2.58 3.85
C LEU A 82 -15.73 1.18 3.27
N ALA A 83 -14.87 0.75 2.34
CA ALA A 83 -14.79 -0.60 1.82
C ALA A 83 -13.70 -1.42 2.54
N ASP A 84 -13.84 -2.74 2.58
CA ASP A 84 -12.71 -3.63 2.88
C ASP A 84 -11.92 -3.97 1.61
N VAL A 85 -10.80 -4.69 1.76
CA VAL A 85 -9.90 -4.95 0.63
C VAL A 85 -10.49 -5.87 -0.44
N VAL A 86 -11.41 -6.77 -0.08
CA VAL A 86 -12.05 -7.67 -1.04
C VAL A 86 -13.11 -6.90 -1.81
N ASP A 87 -13.92 -6.08 -1.12
CA ASP A 87 -14.88 -5.18 -1.77
C ASP A 87 -14.19 -4.26 -2.81
N LEU A 88 -13.00 -3.74 -2.48
CA LEU A 88 -12.21 -2.93 -3.40
C LEU A 88 -11.79 -3.71 -4.65
N ILE A 89 -11.29 -4.94 -4.47
CA ILE A 89 -10.86 -5.78 -5.59
C ILE A 89 -12.05 -6.18 -6.45
N ASP A 90 -13.20 -6.50 -5.86
CA ASP A 90 -14.43 -6.83 -6.59
C ASP A 90 -14.97 -5.62 -7.37
N CYS A 91 -14.84 -4.41 -6.82
CA CYS A 91 -15.35 -3.19 -7.43
C CYS A 91 -14.45 -2.64 -8.56
N LEU A 92 -13.14 -2.58 -8.32
CA LEU A 92 -12.16 -1.99 -9.27
C LEU A 92 -11.54 -3.03 -10.20
N GLY A 93 -11.55 -4.30 -9.80
CA GLY A 93 -10.90 -5.41 -10.49
C GLY A 93 -9.43 -5.57 -10.09
N GLU A 94 -8.98 -6.83 -10.08
CA GLU A 94 -7.62 -7.24 -9.73
C GLU A 94 -6.53 -6.47 -10.49
N ARG A 95 -6.75 -6.24 -11.79
CA ARG A 95 -5.78 -5.56 -12.65
C ARG A 95 -5.57 -4.10 -12.23
N ALA A 96 -6.65 -3.41 -11.87
CA ALA A 96 -6.59 -2.01 -11.46
C ALA A 96 -5.87 -1.87 -10.12
N ILE A 97 -6.22 -2.69 -9.13
CA ILE A 97 -5.56 -2.70 -7.82
C ILE A 97 -4.08 -3.08 -7.94
N THR A 98 -3.77 -4.11 -8.74
CA THR A 98 -2.38 -4.53 -9.00
C THR A 98 -1.58 -3.38 -9.61
N SER A 99 -2.09 -2.75 -10.67
CA SER A 99 -1.41 -1.64 -11.33
C SER A 99 -1.21 -0.45 -10.38
N LEU A 100 -2.22 -0.13 -9.56
CA LEU A 100 -2.15 0.95 -8.57
C LEU A 100 -1.04 0.71 -7.54
N LEU A 101 -0.99 -0.49 -6.95
CA LEU A 101 0.02 -0.86 -5.97
C LEU A 101 1.42 -0.94 -6.58
N VAL A 102 1.56 -1.49 -7.80
CA VAL A 102 2.83 -1.54 -8.53
C VAL A 102 3.38 -0.13 -8.78
N ASN A 103 2.55 0.77 -9.31
CA ASN A 103 2.97 2.16 -9.54
C ASN A 103 3.36 2.86 -8.23
N ALA A 104 2.68 2.55 -7.12
CA ALA A 104 3.08 3.05 -5.81
C ALA A 104 4.44 2.49 -5.34
N VAL A 105 4.78 1.22 -5.64
CA VAL A 105 6.13 0.67 -5.39
C VAL A 105 7.18 1.44 -6.19
N LYS A 106 6.93 1.68 -7.48
CA LYS A 106 7.85 2.41 -8.39
C LYS A 106 8.22 3.79 -7.85
N ILE A 107 7.27 4.50 -7.26
CA ILE A 107 7.54 5.78 -6.59
C ILE A 107 8.60 5.64 -5.50
N PHE A 108 8.53 4.61 -4.64
CA PHE A 108 9.51 4.41 -3.57
C PHE A 108 10.89 3.97 -4.07
N ASN A 109 10.96 3.39 -5.26
CA ASN A 109 12.20 3.04 -5.93
C ASN A 109 12.82 4.21 -6.74
N ASN A 110 12.16 5.37 -6.82
CA ASN A 110 12.53 6.51 -7.67
C ASN A 110 12.40 6.22 -9.19
N GLU A 111 11.43 5.40 -9.56
CA GLU A 111 11.13 5.06 -10.94
C GLU A 111 9.96 5.89 -11.49
N GLU A 112 9.79 5.83 -12.81
CA GLU A 112 8.62 6.41 -13.47
C GLU A 112 7.37 5.58 -13.16
N ALA A 113 6.33 6.26 -12.69
CA ALA A 113 5.04 5.66 -12.36
C ALA A 113 3.93 6.49 -12.99
N GLU A 114 2.93 5.79 -13.52
CA GLU A 114 1.75 6.36 -14.15
C GLU A 114 0.50 5.82 -13.45
N PHE A 115 -0.25 6.72 -12.83
CA PHE A 115 -1.50 6.38 -12.16
C PHE A 115 -2.67 6.69 -13.09
N ASP A 116 -3.57 5.73 -13.24
CA ASP A 116 -4.88 5.98 -13.86
C ASP A 116 -5.71 6.85 -12.88
N ASN A 117 -6.01 8.07 -13.31
CA ASN A 117 -6.70 9.06 -12.47
C ASN A 117 -8.11 8.61 -12.08
N ASP A 118 -8.82 7.90 -12.97
CA ASP A 118 -10.18 7.45 -12.67
C ASP A 118 -10.14 6.33 -11.63
N VAL A 119 -9.16 5.41 -11.74
CA VAL A 119 -8.96 4.32 -10.77
C VAL A 119 -8.60 4.88 -9.40
N ILE A 120 -7.67 5.84 -9.32
CA ILE A 120 -7.21 6.37 -8.03
C ILE A 120 -8.26 7.23 -7.35
N ASP A 121 -9.08 7.97 -8.11
CA ASP A 121 -10.20 8.74 -7.56
C ASP A 121 -11.22 7.80 -6.91
N ILE A 122 -11.67 6.75 -7.64
CA ILE A 122 -12.60 5.75 -7.09
C ILE A 122 -11.98 5.03 -5.88
N TYR A 123 -10.71 4.64 -5.97
CA TYR A 123 -9.99 4.00 -4.86
C TYR A 123 -9.97 4.90 -3.61
N SER A 124 -9.68 6.19 -3.78
CA SER A 124 -9.63 7.17 -2.69
C SER A 124 -11.00 7.39 -2.05
N ASP A 125 -12.06 7.42 -2.85
CA ASP A 125 -13.44 7.56 -2.38
C ASP A 125 -13.89 6.34 -1.58
N CYS A 126 -13.63 5.12 -2.09
CA CYS A 126 -13.93 3.86 -1.42
C CYS A 126 -13.20 3.71 -0.07
N LEU A 127 -12.06 4.38 0.08
CA LEU A 127 -11.26 4.36 1.30
C LEU A 127 -11.43 5.60 2.17
N GLY A 128 -12.37 6.48 1.82
CA GLY A 128 -12.74 7.64 2.63
C GLY A 128 -11.58 8.62 2.81
N TRP A 129 -10.79 8.86 1.75
CA TRP A 129 -9.71 9.83 1.80
C TRP A 129 -10.24 11.25 2.08
N LEU A 130 -9.49 12.01 2.87
CA LEU A 130 -9.83 13.38 3.29
C LEU A 130 -9.35 14.44 2.31
N LYS A 131 -8.45 14.08 1.39
CA LYS A 131 -7.88 14.94 0.35
C LYS A 131 -7.96 14.22 -0.99
N LYS A 132 -8.08 14.99 -2.07
CA LYS A 132 -8.16 14.42 -3.41
C LYS A 132 -6.78 13.95 -3.88
N PRO A 133 -6.69 12.82 -4.63
CA PRO A 133 -5.42 12.35 -5.21
C PRO A 133 -4.65 13.44 -5.96
N SER A 134 -5.34 14.29 -6.73
CA SER A 134 -4.76 15.38 -7.51
C SER A 134 -4.06 16.48 -6.70
N GLU A 135 -4.29 16.53 -5.39
CA GLU A 135 -3.72 17.54 -4.48
C GLU A 135 -2.42 17.06 -3.81
N LEU A 136 -2.03 15.81 -4.05
CA LEU A 136 -0.93 15.15 -3.36
C LEU A 136 0.33 15.12 -4.22
N ASP A 137 1.49 15.28 -3.59
CA ASP A 137 2.75 14.90 -4.23
C ASP A 137 2.84 13.38 -4.38
N LYS A 138 3.69 12.91 -5.31
CA LYS A 138 3.78 11.49 -5.67
C LYS A 138 4.11 10.58 -4.47
N GLU A 139 4.98 11.01 -3.56
CA GLU A 139 5.34 10.22 -2.38
C GLU A 139 4.17 10.12 -1.40
N THR A 140 3.49 11.24 -1.15
CA THR A 140 2.29 11.26 -0.30
C THR A 140 1.18 10.41 -0.90
N LEU A 141 1.00 10.45 -2.23
CA LEU A 141 0.04 9.63 -2.96
C LEU A 141 0.34 8.13 -2.79
N ALA A 142 1.57 7.71 -3.09
CA ALA A 142 2.01 6.32 -2.95
C ALA A 142 1.87 5.82 -1.50
N ALA A 143 2.28 6.63 -0.52
CA ALA A 143 2.13 6.29 0.89
C ALA A 143 0.65 6.15 1.28
N SER A 144 -0.21 7.05 0.79
CA SER A 144 -1.65 7.01 1.08
C SER A 144 -2.30 5.76 0.50
N ILE A 145 -1.90 5.33 -0.71
CA ILE A 145 -2.34 4.05 -1.31
C ILE A 145 -2.03 2.90 -0.34
N PHE A 146 -0.77 2.72 0.06
CA PHE A 146 -0.42 1.61 0.93
C PHE A 146 -1.06 1.69 2.31
N VAL A 147 -1.06 2.86 2.96
CA VAL A 147 -1.62 2.99 4.31
C VAL A 147 -3.14 2.76 4.30
N SER A 148 -3.86 3.25 3.28
CA SER A 148 -5.29 2.98 3.16
C SER A 148 -5.59 1.52 2.78
N PHE A 149 -4.76 0.89 1.94
CA PHE A 149 -4.83 -0.56 1.68
C PHE A 149 -4.63 -1.37 2.96
N THR A 150 -3.66 -1.00 3.82
CA THR A 150 -3.49 -1.61 5.15
C THR A 150 -4.76 -1.50 5.99
N GLY A 151 -5.39 -0.33 5.99
CA GLY A 151 -6.66 -0.11 6.69
C GLY A 151 -7.77 -1.04 6.19
N ALA A 152 -7.93 -1.15 4.87
CA ALA A 152 -8.93 -1.99 4.23
C ALA A 152 -8.67 -3.50 4.47
N LEU A 153 -7.41 -3.92 4.42
CA LEU A 153 -7.00 -5.29 4.70
C LEU A 153 -7.28 -5.65 6.17
N ASN A 154 -6.95 -4.77 7.11
CA ASN A 154 -7.27 -4.99 8.52
C ASN A 154 -8.78 -5.06 8.76
N LYS A 155 -9.57 -4.23 8.08
CA LYS A 155 -11.03 -4.29 8.14
C LYS A 155 -11.55 -5.64 7.66
N TRP A 156 -11.03 -6.16 6.55
CA TRP A 156 -11.36 -7.50 6.05
C TRP A 156 -10.99 -8.58 7.07
N LEU A 157 -9.75 -8.59 7.57
CA LEU A 157 -9.29 -9.60 8.54
C LEU A 157 -10.14 -9.62 9.81
N ASN A 158 -10.54 -8.45 10.32
CA ASN A 158 -11.43 -8.33 11.48
C ASN A 158 -12.86 -8.81 11.21
N SER A 159 -13.29 -8.89 9.95
CA SER A 159 -14.60 -9.46 9.58
C SER A 159 -14.60 -10.99 9.57
N LEU A 160 -13.40 -11.60 9.52
CA LEU A 160 -13.23 -13.06 9.48
C LEU A 160 -13.16 -13.69 10.88
N SER A 161 -12.99 -12.88 11.92
CA SER A 161 -12.89 -13.28 13.33
C SER A 161 -14.23 -13.41 14.02
#